data_AF-A0A2E0QWV6-F1
#
_entry.id   AF-A0A2E0QWV6-F1
#
_cell.length_a   1.000
_cell.length_b   1.000
_cell.length_c   1.000
_cell.angle_alpha   90.00
_cell.angle_beta   90.00
_cell.angle_gamma   90.00
#
_symmetry.space_group_name_H-M   'P 1'
#
loop_
_entity.id
_entity.type
_entity.pdbx_description
1 polymer ?
#
loop_
_entity_poly.entity_id
_entity_poly.type
_entity_poly.pdbx_seq_one_letter_code
_entity_poly.pdbx_strand_id
1 'polypeptide(L)'
;MEDTPSIEDPPFVFFPGFEAFYLVSLHFNTDSALRSTENLSKWISRYGEGDDSFPPQFALNDAQNILNQGAAISRFFWPTGKKYQERGERLREAFQISDDSALKDRKLRNMVEHYDEYLDDYLRNNFAGQYVPDYFGPSPPDDRGPLKLFRAYFVDNGHFEIFGESYEVAPLVESIIDLHSQLETCLEDGSRFPKPQAPNGESEPT
;
A
#
# COMPACT_ATOMS: atom_id res chain seq x y z
N MET A 1 -34.40 -30.60 -6.73
CA MET A 1 -33.75 -29.64 -5.82
C MET A 1 -33.85 -28.32 -6.53
N GLU A 2 -34.70 -27.44 -6.01
CA GLU A 2 -34.94 -26.12 -6.58
C GLU A 2 -33.71 -25.26 -6.32
N ASP A 3 -33.11 -24.73 -7.40
CA ASP A 3 -32.18 -23.61 -7.34
C ASP A 3 -32.97 -22.39 -6.84
N THR A 4 -32.97 -22.18 -5.52
CA THR A 4 -33.39 -20.90 -4.96
C THR A 4 -32.44 -19.83 -5.49
N PRO A 5 -32.92 -18.75 -6.11
CA PRO A 5 -32.08 -17.62 -6.45
C PRO A 5 -31.47 -17.11 -5.15
N SER A 6 -30.14 -17.06 -5.06
CA SER A 6 -29.50 -16.31 -3.99
C SER A 6 -30.05 -14.89 -4.08
N ILE A 7 -30.66 -14.40 -3.00
CA ILE A 7 -31.03 -12.99 -2.87
C ILE A 7 -29.77 -12.21 -3.25
N GLU A 8 -29.79 -11.55 -4.40
CA GLU A 8 -28.69 -10.67 -4.80
C GLU A 8 -28.53 -9.67 -3.65
N ASP A 9 -27.36 -9.69 -3.01
CA ASP A 9 -27.00 -8.67 -2.01
C ASP A 9 -27.40 -7.31 -2.60
N PRO A 10 -28.19 -6.49 -1.88
CA PRO A 10 -28.57 -5.18 -2.41
C PRO A 10 -27.30 -4.41 -2.81
N PRO A 11 -27.33 -3.65 -3.91
CA PRO A 11 -26.16 -2.90 -4.35
C PRO A 11 -25.66 -2.02 -3.21
N PHE A 12 -24.35 -1.94 -3.06
CA PHE A 12 -23.74 -1.08 -2.05
C PHE A 12 -24.16 0.37 -2.32
N VAL A 13 -24.94 0.97 -1.41
CA VAL A 13 -25.34 2.38 -1.54
C VAL A 13 -24.35 3.24 -0.78
N PHE A 14 -23.66 4.11 -1.51
CA PHE A 14 -22.79 5.11 -0.89
C PHE A 14 -23.65 6.20 -0.21
N PHE A 15 -23.75 6.16 1.12
CA PHE A 15 -24.46 7.19 1.88
C PHE A 15 -23.52 8.35 2.24
N PRO A 16 -23.83 9.62 1.86
CA PRO A 16 -22.95 10.77 2.12
C PRO A 16 -22.58 10.98 3.59
N GLY A 17 -23.45 10.61 4.53
CA GLY A 17 -23.16 10.69 5.96
C GLY A 17 -22.11 9.69 6.44
N PHE A 18 -21.72 8.71 5.63
CA PHE A 18 -20.68 7.72 5.95
C PHE A 18 -19.30 8.06 5.38
N GLU A 19 -19.16 9.17 4.64
CA GLU A 19 -17.86 9.66 4.13
C GLU A 19 -16.82 9.78 5.26
N ALA A 20 -17.23 10.30 6.42
CA ALA A 20 -16.37 10.43 7.60
C ALA A 20 -15.70 9.10 8.02
N PHE A 21 -16.39 7.96 7.91
CA PHE A 21 -15.81 6.67 8.28
C PHE A 21 -14.77 6.17 7.27
N TYR A 22 -14.97 6.48 5.98
CA TYR A 22 -13.94 6.23 4.98
C TYR A 22 -12.71 7.10 5.21
N LEU A 23 -12.92 8.39 5.50
CA LEU A 23 -11.83 9.34 5.81
C LEU A 23 -11.02 8.88 7.01
N VAL A 24 -11.68 8.57 8.14
CA VAL A 24 -11.00 8.10 9.37
C VAL A 24 -10.25 6.79 9.12
N SER A 25 -10.84 5.86 8.36
CA SER A 25 -10.21 4.58 8.04
C SER A 25 -8.97 4.76 7.15
N LEU A 26 -9.08 5.54 6.08
CA LEU A 26 -7.96 5.83 5.20
C LEU A 26 -6.86 6.61 5.93
N HIS A 27 -7.25 7.61 6.73
CA HIS A 27 -6.33 8.41 7.53
C HIS A 27 -5.52 7.52 8.47
N PHE A 28 -6.16 6.60 9.20
CA PHE A 28 -5.47 5.62 10.04
C PHE A 28 -4.39 4.84 9.28
N ASN A 29 -4.71 4.32 8.08
CA ASN A 29 -3.74 3.56 7.30
C ASN A 29 -2.58 4.46 6.83
N THR A 30 -2.87 5.67 6.34
CA THR A 30 -1.84 6.62 5.90
C THR A 30 -0.95 7.07 7.06
N ASP A 31 -1.51 7.44 8.22
CA ASP A 31 -0.78 7.85 9.42
C ASP A 31 0.12 6.72 9.97
N SER A 32 -0.36 5.48 9.94
CA SER A 32 0.46 4.30 10.25
C SER A 32 1.66 4.16 9.30
N ALA A 33 1.43 4.30 7.99
CA ALA A 33 2.48 4.20 6.98
C ALA A 33 3.51 5.34 7.08
N LEU A 34 3.06 6.58 7.32
CA LEU A 34 3.94 7.74 7.42
C LEU A 34 4.84 7.68 8.66
N ARG A 35 4.33 7.20 9.80
CA ARG A 35 5.18 6.93 10.98
C ARG A 35 6.26 5.90 10.70
N SER A 36 5.92 4.81 10.00
CA SER A 36 6.93 3.84 9.55
C SER A 36 7.88 4.41 8.52
N THR A 37 7.43 5.30 7.63
CA THR A 37 8.28 6.01 6.67
C THR A 37 9.32 6.86 7.40
N GLU A 38 8.91 7.63 8.42
CA GLU A 38 9.80 8.43 9.23
C GLU A 38 10.86 7.55 9.93
N ASN A 39 10.45 6.42 10.50
CA ASN A 39 11.38 5.48 11.12
C ASN A 39 12.33 4.83 10.10
N LEU A 40 11.83 4.37 8.96
CA LEU A 40 12.63 3.80 7.88
C LEU A 40 13.71 4.79 7.41
N SER A 41 13.36 6.07 7.24
CA SER A 41 14.33 7.11 6.87
C SER A 41 15.45 7.29 7.90
N LYS A 42 15.15 7.13 9.20
CA LYS A 42 16.17 7.17 10.28
C LYS A 42 17.12 5.98 10.17
N TRP A 43 16.62 4.79 9.87
CA TRP A 43 17.44 3.59 9.68
C TRP A 43 18.35 3.69 8.45
N ILE A 44 17.80 4.18 7.32
CA ILE A 44 18.57 4.44 6.10
C ILE A 44 19.67 5.48 6.38
N SER A 45 19.35 6.56 7.10
CA SER A 45 20.33 7.60 7.45
C SER A 45 21.46 7.06 8.31
N ARG A 46 21.14 6.29 9.37
CA ARG A 46 22.17 5.61 10.21
C ARG A 46 23.09 4.72 9.38
N TYR A 47 22.53 3.91 8.49
CA TYR A 47 23.32 3.06 7.61
C TYR A 47 24.23 3.88 6.69
N GLY A 48 23.73 4.98 6.12
CA GLY A 48 24.51 5.92 5.30
C GLY A 48 25.65 6.61 6.06
N GLU A 49 25.51 6.79 7.37
CA GLU A 49 26.56 7.27 8.28
C GLU A 49 27.59 6.18 8.67
N GLY A 50 27.41 4.95 8.17
CA GLY A 50 28.28 3.80 8.44
C GLY A 50 27.93 3.03 9.71
N ASP A 51 26.75 3.26 10.29
CA ASP A 51 26.25 2.51 11.45
C ASP A 51 25.28 1.41 11.00
N ASP A 52 25.81 0.19 10.84
CA ASP A 52 25.06 -1.03 10.54
C ASP A 52 24.85 -1.92 11.79
N SER A 53 25.14 -1.39 12.99
CA SER A 53 25.10 -2.15 14.25
C SER A 53 23.68 -2.42 14.79
N PHE A 54 22.66 -1.91 14.10
CA PHE A 54 21.27 -2.08 14.51
C PHE A 54 20.69 -3.39 13.98
N PRO A 55 19.74 -4.00 14.71
CA PRO A 55 19.05 -5.17 14.22
C PRO A 55 18.23 -4.87 12.95
N PRO A 56 18.48 -5.53 11.80
CA PRO A 56 17.82 -5.23 10.52
C PRO A 56 16.30 -5.26 10.60
N GLN A 57 15.73 -6.12 11.45
CA GLN A 57 14.28 -6.27 11.60
C GLN A 57 13.57 -4.96 11.96
N PHE A 58 14.23 -4.00 12.61
CA PHE A 58 13.60 -2.71 12.92
C PHE A 58 13.24 -1.96 11.64
N ALA A 59 14.19 -1.80 10.73
CA ALA A 59 13.95 -1.17 9.45
C ALA A 59 13.01 -1.99 8.57
N LEU A 60 13.16 -3.31 8.55
CA LEU A 60 12.31 -4.19 7.74
C LEU A 60 10.87 -4.21 8.23
N ASN A 61 10.62 -4.06 9.53
CA ASN A 61 9.26 -4.01 10.07
C ASN A 61 8.55 -2.72 9.63
N ASP A 62 9.28 -1.60 9.62
CA ASP A 62 8.76 -0.34 9.09
C ASP A 62 8.47 -0.44 7.58
N ALA A 63 9.42 -0.97 6.79
CA ALA A 63 9.23 -1.16 5.35
C ALA A 63 8.03 -2.08 5.05
N GLN A 64 7.91 -3.21 5.73
CA GLN A 64 6.77 -4.11 5.56
C GLN A 64 5.45 -3.49 6.01
N ASN A 65 5.45 -2.67 7.08
CA ASN A 65 4.24 -1.95 7.49
C ASN A 65 3.78 -0.96 6.41
N ILE A 66 4.69 -0.22 5.76
CA ILE A 66 4.35 0.67 4.63
C ILE A 66 3.62 -0.12 3.53
N LEU A 67 4.15 -1.29 3.14
CA LEU A 67 3.52 -2.18 2.16
C LEU A 67 2.14 -2.68 2.62
N ASN A 68 2.01 -3.10 3.88
CA ASN A 68 0.75 -3.57 4.45
C ASN A 68 -0.33 -2.48 4.43
N GLN A 69 0.02 -1.26 4.83
CA GLN A 69 -0.90 -0.13 4.80
C GLN A 69 -1.21 0.29 3.36
N GLY A 70 -0.23 0.28 2.46
CA GLY A 70 -0.44 0.53 1.03
C GLY A 70 -1.44 -0.46 0.41
N ALA A 71 -1.29 -1.76 0.69
CA ALA A 71 -2.25 -2.79 0.28
C ALA A 71 -3.64 -2.60 0.92
N ALA A 72 -3.71 -2.18 2.18
CA ALA A 72 -4.98 -1.86 2.84
C ALA A 72 -5.69 -0.68 2.16
N ILE A 73 -4.97 0.41 1.88
CA ILE A 73 -5.44 1.58 1.13
C ILE A 73 -5.91 1.15 -0.27
N SER A 74 -5.10 0.37 -0.99
CA SER A 74 -5.42 -0.17 -2.32
C SER A 74 -6.80 -0.84 -2.36
N ARG A 75 -7.18 -1.61 -1.34
CA ARG A 75 -8.48 -2.31 -1.28
C ARG A 75 -9.69 -1.37 -1.18
N PHE A 76 -9.52 -0.16 -0.67
CA PHE A 76 -10.58 0.85 -0.69
C PHE A 76 -10.80 1.37 -2.10
N PHE A 77 -9.72 1.71 -2.80
CA PHE A 77 -9.77 2.31 -4.13
C PHE A 77 -10.02 1.27 -5.23
N TRP A 78 -9.46 0.07 -5.17
CA TRP A 78 -9.65 -1.01 -6.15
C TRP A 78 -10.11 -2.31 -5.45
N PRO A 79 -11.37 -2.41 -5.03
CA PRO A 79 -11.87 -3.60 -4.36
C PRO A 79 -11.94 -4.81 -5.31
N THR A 80 -11.78 -6.02 -4.77
CA THR A 80 -11.91 -7.28 -5.53
C THR A 80 -13.36 -7.70 -5.74
N GLY A 81 -14.24 -7.42 -4.77
CA GLY A 81 -15.66 -7.77 -4.84
C GLY A 81 -16.46 -6.87 -5.77
N LYS A 82 -17.21 -7.44 -6.72
CA LYS A 82 -18.09 -6.70 -7.64
C LYS A 82 -19.05 -5.74 -6.93
N LYS A 83 -19.58 -6.14 -5.78
CA LYS A 83 -20.50 -5.32 -4.96
C LYS A 83 -19.88 -4.04 -4.39
N TYR A 84 -18.56 -3.88 -4.43
CA TYR A 84 -17.86 -2.73 -3.87
C TYR A 84 -17.25 -1.79 -4.91
N GLN A 85 -17.41 -2.08 -6.21
CA GLN A 85 -16.77 -1.31 -7.28
C GLN A 85 -17.16 0.17 -7.25
N GLU A 86 -18.45 0.48 -7.06
CA GLU A 86 -18.95 1.85 -6.96
C GLU A 86 -18.24 2.67 -5.86
N ARG A 87 -17.94 2.05 -4.71
CA ARG A 87 -17.18 2.69 -3.63
C ARG A 87 -15.75 3.00 -4.06
N GLY A 88 -15.11 2.08 -4.78
CA GLY A 88 -13.76 2.30 -5.30
C GLY A 88 -13.71 3.42 -6.33
N GLU A 89 -14.65 3.42 -7.28
CA GLU A 89 -14.81 4.47 -8.30
C GLU A 89 -15.01 5.84 -7.67
N ARG A 90 -15.95 5.97 -6.74
CA ARG A 90 -16.23 7.23 -6.06
C ARG A 90 -15.05 7.76 -5.24
N LEU A 91 -14.29 6.87 -4.59
CA LEU A 91 -13.07 7.27 -3.87
C LEU A 91 -11.99 7.76 -4.83
N ARG A 92 -11.76 7.06 -5.95
CA ARG A 92 -10.78 7.50 -6.95
C ARG A 92 -11.17 8.83 -7.57
N GLU A 93 -12.45 9.04 -7.87
CA GLU A 93 -12.97 10.33 -8.35
C GLU A 93 -12.80 11.44 -7.29
N ALA A 94 -13.12 11.18 -6.03
CA ALA A 94 -13.01 12.16 -4.95
C ALA A 94 -11.57 12.61 -4.71
N PHE A 95 -10.61 11.68 -4.71
CA PHE A 95 -9.20 11.95 -4.41
C PHE A 95 -8.33 12.10 -5.67
N GLN A 96 -8.94 12.12 -6.86
CA GLN A 96 -8.27 12.23 -8.15
C GLN A 96 -7.14 11.19 -8.33
N ILE A 97 -7.33 9.98 -7.80
CA ILE A 97 -6.35 8.90 -7.89
C ILE A 97 -6.53 8.15 -9.21
N SER A 98 -5.53 8.27 -10.07
CA SER A 98 -5.48 7.63 -11.38
C SER A 98 -5.02 6.18 -11.31
N ASP A 99 -5.23 5.48 -12.42
CA ASP A 99 -4.95 4.05 -12.57
C ASP A 99 -3.46 3.69 -12.72
N ASP A 100 -2.59 4.69 -12.80
CA ASP A 100 -1.13 4.60 -12.80
C ASP A 100 -0.51 4.82 -11.39
N SER A 101 -1.33 5.11 -10.38
CA SER A 101 -0.88 5.26 -8.99
C SER A 101 -0.20 3.99 -8.46
N ALA A 102 0.89 4.15 -7.71
CA ALA A 102 1.57 3.06 -7.01
C ALA A 102 0.66 2.33 -6.01
N LEU A 103 -0.41 2.99 -5.52
CA LEU A 103 -1.42 2.36 -4.67
C LEU A 103 -2.24 1.26 -5.37
N LYS A 104 -2.24 1.21 -6.71
CA LYS A 104 -3.00 0.20 -7.45
C LYS A 104 -2.33 -1.18 -7.45
N ASP A 105 -1.07 -1.29 -7.03
CA ASP A 105 -0.28 -2.51 -7.21
C ASP A 105 -1.02 -3.77 -6.73
N ARG A 106 -1.49 -4.55 -7.70
CA ARG A 106 -2.26 -5.76 -7.46
C ARG A 106 -1.39 -6.88 -6.91
N LYS A 107 -0.11 -6.93 -7.30
CA LYS A 107 0.82 -7.95 -6.78
C LYS A 107 1.05 -7.71 -5.30
N LEU A 108 1.33 -6.46 -4.92
CA LEU A 108 1.48 -6.05 -3.53
C LEU A 108 0.24 -6.43 -2.70
N ARG A 109 -0.95 -6.05 -3.18
CA ARG A 109 -2.20 -6.35 -2.48
C ARG A 109 -2.40 -7.86 -2.29
N ASN A 110 -2.19 -8.65 -3.35
CA ASN A 110 -2.35 -10.09 -3.30
C ASN A 110 -1.33 -10.73 -2.35
N MET A 111 -0.08 -10.26 -2.34
CA MET A 111 0.96 -10.74 -1.43
C MET A 111 0.58 -10.50 0.04
N VAL A 112 0.04 -9.32 0.35
CA VAL A 112 -0.41 -9.01 1.72
C VAL A 112 -1.66 -9.82 2.11
N GLU A 113 -2.60 -10.03 1.20
CA GLU A 113 -3.85 -10.77 1.47
C GLU A 113 -3.64 -12.27 1.64
N HIS A 114 -2.74 -12.84 0.84
CA HIS A 114 -2.43 -14.29 0.79
C HIS A 114 -1.02 -14.56 1.31
N TYR A 115 -0.60 -13.84 2.34
CA TYR A 115 0.77 -13.86 2.87
C TYR A 115 1.26 -15.28 3.22
N ASP A 116 0.39 -16.10 3.80
CA ASP A 116 0.66 -17.50 4.14
C ASP A 116 0.86 -18.38 2.89
N GLU A 117 0.06 -18.19 1.84
CA GLU A 117 0.24 -18.90 0.57
C GLU A 117 1.55 -18.51 -0.13
N TYR A 118 1.91 -17.21 -0.13
CA TYR A 118 3.19 -16.74 -0.66
C TYR A 118 4.38 -17.31 0.11
N LEU A 119 4.27 -17.41 1.44
CA LEU A 119 5.27 -18.07 2.28
C LEU A 119 5.44 -19.54 1.90
N ASP A 120 4.34 -20.28 1.79
CA ASP A 120 4.37 -21.71 1.45
C ASP A 120 4.99 -21.94 0.06
N ASP A 121 4.61 -21.14 -0.92
CA ASP A 121 5.17 -21.21 -2.27
C ASP A 121 6.65 -20.81 -2.29
N TYR A 122 7.04 -19.78 -1.55
CA TYR A 122 8.45 -19.39 -1.40
C TYR A 122 9.29 -20.53 -0.83
N LEU A 123 8.83 -21.16 0.27
CA LEU A 123 9.54 -22.26 0.92
C LEU A 123 9.61 -23.51 0.02
N ARG A 124 8.50 -23.85 -0.66
CA ARG A 124 8.45 -24.99 -1.61
C ARG A 124 9.46 -24.82 -2.73
N ASN A 125 9.60 -23.60 -3.27
CA ASN A 125 10.46 -23.31 -4.41
C ASN A 125 11.92 -23.04 -4.04
N ASN A 126 12.23 -22.86 -2.75
CA ASN A 126 13.58 -22.46 -2.30
C ASN A 126 14.23 -23.40 -1.27
N PHE A 127 13.82 -24.67 -1.20
CA PHE A 127 14.21 -25.65 -0.16
C PHE A 127 15.72 -25.89 0.07
N ALA A 128 16.61 -25.36 -0.78
CA ALA A 128 18.06 -25.49 -0.66
C ALA A 128 18.75 -24.13 -0.86
N GLY A 129 19.85 -23.94 -0.14
CA GLY A 129 20.66 -22.72 -0.19
C GLY A 129 20.90 -22.11 1.19
N GLN A 130 21.42 -20.88 1.21
CA GLN A 130 21.62 -20.13 2.44
C GLN A 130 20.46 -19.17 2.65
N TYR A 131 19.72 -19.35 3.74
CA TYR A 131 18.65 -18.45 4.12
C TYR A 131 19.18 -17.30 4.97
N VAL A 132 18.83 -16.08 4.59
CA VAL A 132 18.99 -14.88 5.40
C VAL A 132 17.59 -14.36 5.71
N PRO A 133 17.13 -14.50 6.97
CA PRO A 133 15.79 -14.08 7.37
C PRO A 133 15.55 -12.58 7.16
N ASP A 134 16.52 -11.76 7.54
CA ASP A 134 16.41 -10.31 7.56
C ASP A 134 17.70 -9.71 7.00
N TYR A 135 17.61 -8.98 5.88
CA TYR A 135 18.74 -8.32 5.24
C TYR A 135 18.47 -6.81 5.07
N PHE A 136 19.42 -5.97 5.46
CA PHE A 136 19.36 -4.52 5.23
C PHE A 136 20.74 -4.06 4.74
N GLY A 137 20.82 -3.55 3.52
CA GLY A 137 22.10 -3.24 2.88
C GLY A 137 21.96 -3.00 1.38
N PRO A 138 23.05 -2.94 0.61
CA PRO A 138 22.99 -2.79 -0.84
C PRO A 138 22.36 -4.00 -1.52
N SER A 139 21.84 -3.80 -2.73
CA SER A 139 21.33 -4.92 -3.54
C SER A 139 22.45 -5.94 -3.77
N PRO A 140 22.19 -7.25 -3.56
CA PRO A 140 23.15 -8.26 -3.96
C PRO A 140 23.27 -8.30 -5.51
N PRO A 141 24.37 -8.82 -6.05
CA PRO A 141 24.50 -9.04 -7.49
C PRO A 141 23.35 -9.92 -8.03
N ASP A 142 22.99 -9.72 -9.30
CA ASP A 142 21.94 -10.50 -9.98
C ASP A 142 22.19 -12.02 -9.94
N ASP A 143 23.45 -12.44 -9.85
CA ASP A 143 23.89 -13.83 -9.78
C ASP A 143 24.14 -14.33 -8.34
N ARG A 144 23.39 -13.80 -7.34
CA ARG A 144 23.49 -14.13 -5.90
C ARG A 144 23.45 -15.61 -5.50
N GLY A 145 23.37 -16.53 -6.46
CA GLY A 145 23.60 -17.95 -6.29
C GLY A 145 22.58 -18.57 -5.32
N PRO A 146 23.02 -19.36 -4.33
CA PRO A 146 22.12 -20.02 -3.38
C PRO A 146 21.59 -19.09 -2.27
N LEU A 147 21.87 -17.78 -2.31
CA LEU A 147 21.39 -16.84 -1.30
C LEU A 147 19.88 -16.63 -1.43
N LYS A 148 19.15 -16.86 -0.34
CA LYS A 148 17.70 -16.74 -0.22
C LYS A 148 17.37 -15.69 0.83
N LEU A 149 17.00 -14.49 0.38
CA LEU A 149 16.55 -13.41 1.25
C LEU A 149 15.07 -13.59 1.54
N PHE A 150 14.72 -13.79 2.80
CA PHE A 150 13.32 -13.94 3.19
C PHE A 150 12.61 -12.58 3.21
N ARG A 151 13.27 -11.59 3.83
CA ARG A 151 12.94 -10.17 3.78
C ARG A 151 14.22 -9.36 3.58
N ALA A 152 14.16 -8.37 2.71
CA ALA A 152 15.28 -7.48 2.48
C ALA A 152 14.85 -6.05 2.18
N TYR A 153 15.64 -5.08 2.61
CA TYR A 153 15.56 -3.71 2.11
C TYR A 153 16.89 -3.32 1.49
N PHE A 154 16.82 -2.81 0.27
CA PHE A 154 17.97 -2.44 -0.54
C PHE A 154 18.17 -0.93 -0.50
N VAL A 155 19.20 -0.47 0.20
CA VAL A 155 19.44 0.96 0.46
C VAL A 155 19.89 1.75 -0.77
N ASP A 156 20.39 1.07 -1.79
CA ASP A 156 20.92 1.66 -3.02
C ASP A 156 19.82 2.02 -4.04
N ASN A 157 18.69 1.32 -4.00
CA ASN A 157 17.56 1.54 -4.92
C ASN A 157 16.20 1.68 -4.21
N GLY A 158 16.15 1.59 -2.88
CA GLY A 158 14.93 1.77 -2.08
C GLY A 158 13.88 0.67 -2.26
N HIS A 159 14.27 -0.52 -2.72
CA HIS A 159 13.36 -1.65 -2.87
C HIS A 159 13.24 -2.48 -1.60
N PHE A 160 12.03 -2.98 -1.34
CA PHE A 160 11.77 -3.99 -0.31
C PHE A 160 11.44 -5.33 -0.99
N GLU A 161 12.26 -6.35 -0.73
CA GLU A 161 12.03 -7.71 -1.20
C GLU A 161 11.40 -8.55 -0.08
N ILE A 162 10.35 -9.29 -0.40
CA ILE A 162 9.72 -10.27 0.49
C ILE A 162 9.19 -11.44 -0.34
N PHE A 163 9.51 -12.66 0.08
CA PHE A 163 9.13 -13.89 -0.64
C PHE A 163 9.59 -13.94 -2.12
N GLY A 164 10.67 -13.25 -2.44
CA GLY A 164 11.20 -13.14 -3.81
C GLY A 164 10.46 -12.13 -4.70
N GLU A 165 9.43 -11.45 -4.20
CA GLU A 165 8.80 -10.30 -4.85
C GLU A 165 9.47 -9.01 -4.37
N SER A 166 9.66 -8.04 -5.26
CA SER A 166 10.33 -6.77 -4.96
C SER A 166 9.42 -5.58 -5.24
N TYR A 167 9.40 -4.62 -4.33
CA TYR A 167 8.52 -3.46 -4.37
C TYR A 167 9.31 -2.17 -4.18
N GLU A 168 9.08 -1.18 -5.05
CA GLU A 168 9.61 0.18 -4.89
C GLU A 168 8.88 0.89 -3.75
N VAL A 169 9.61 1.25 -2.69
CA VAL A 169 8.99 1.88 -1.51
C VAL A 169 8.68 3.36 -1.74
N ALA A 170 9.56 4.09 -2.44
CA ALA A 170 9.43 5.54 -2.60
C ALA A 170 8.15 5.96 -3.36
N PRO A 171 7.80 5.42 -4.54
CA PRO A 171 6.57 5.82 -5.25
C PRO A 171 5.29 5.51 -4.46
N LEU A 172 5.31 4.41 -3.68
CA LEU A 172 4.21 4.06 -2.79
C LEU A 172 4.07 5.08 -1.66
N VAL A 173 5.18 5.46 -1.02
CA VAL A 173 5.21 6.49 0.03
C VAL A 173 4.74 7.84 -0.50
N GLU A 174 5.19 8.27 -1.68
CA GLU A 174 4.76 9.52 -2.32
C GLU A 174 3.24 9.54 -2.51
N SER A 175 2.67 8.46 -3.06
CA SER A 175 1.21 8.33 -3.22
C SER A 175 0.46 8.36 -1.88
N ILE A 176 1.07 7.82 -0.81
CA ILE A 176 0.49 7.84 0.55
C ILE A 176 0.54 9.25 1.15
N ILE A 177 1.63 10.00 0.95
CA ILE A 177 1.77 11.39 1.40
C ILE A 177 0.70 12.26 0.75
N ASP A 178 0.57 12.18 -0.59
CA ASP A 178 -0.40 12.97 -1.35
C ASP A 178 -1.84 12.69 -0.89
N LEU A 179 -2.17 11.42 -0.66
CA LEU A 179 -3.47 11.04 -0.11
C LEU A 179 -3.64 11.54 1.33
N HIS A 180 -2.62 11.42 2.18
CA HIS A 180 -2.69 11.86 3.58
C HIS A 180 -3.03 13.35 3.69
N SER A 181 -2.36 14.21 2.95
CA SER A 181 -2.62 15.65 2.97
C SER A 181 -4.04 16.01 2.51
N GLN A 182 -4.58 15.28 1.52
CA GLN A 182 -5.99 15.45 1.12
C GLN A 182 -6.95 15.00 2.23
N LEU A 183 -6.64 13.90 2.92
CA LEU A 183 -7.46 13.40 4.03
C LEU A 183 -7.47 14.35 5.22
N GLU A 184 -6.32 14.94 5.59
CA GLU A 184 -6.24 15.97 6.64
C GLU A 184 -7.15 17.15 6.32
N THR A 185 -7.08 17.67 5.09
CA THR A 185 -7.96 18.76 4.62
C THR A 185 -9.44 18.38 4.75
N CYS A 186 -9.82 17.17 4.36
CA CYS A 186 -11.21 16.70 4.45
C CYS A 186 -11.69 16.55 5.90
N LEU A 187 -10.82 16.06 6.78
CA LEU A 187 -11.15 15.87 8.20
C LEU A 187 -11.35 17.20 8.92
N GLU A 188 -10.57 18.23 8.55
CA GLU A 188 -10.75 19.60 9.03
C GLU A 188 -11.98 20.29 8.43
N ASP A 189 -12.31 20.01 7.15
CA ASP A 189 -13.47 20.58 6.43
C ASP A 189 -14.72 19.69 6.53
N GLY A 190 -15.18 19.45 7.76
CA GLY A 190 -16.49 18.82 8.01
C GLY A 190 -16.57 17.33 7.64
N SER A 191 -15.44 16.65 7.44
CA SER A 191 -15.35 15.21 7.16
C SER A 191 -16.14 14.78 5.93
N ARG A 192 -16.02 15.55 4.85
CA ARG A 192 -16.62 15.28 3.54
C ARG A 192 -15.55 15.04 2.49
N PHE A 193 -15.87 14.26 1.46
CA PHE A 193 -14.98 14.10 0.32
C PHE A 193 -14.79 15.42 -0.43
N PRO A 194 -13.64 15.60 -1.12
CA PRO A 194 -13.44 16.76 -1.98
C PRO A 194 -14.57 16.86 -3.00
N LYS A 195 -15.06 18.09 -3.22
CA LYS A 195 -16.04 18.32 -4.28
C LYS A 195 -15.36 18.08 -5.63
N PRO A 196 -16.02 17.42 -6.60
CA PRO A 196 -15.50 17.33 -7.95
C PRO A 196 -15.16 18.74 -8.45
N GLN A 197 -13.94 18.95 -8.93
CA GLN A 197 -13.61 20.22 -9.59
C GLN A 197 -14.46 20.32 -10.85
N ALA A 198 -15.18 21.44 -11.01
CA ALA A 198 -15.88 21.72 -12.26
C ALA A 198 -14.86 21.76 -13.41
N PRO A 199 -15.16 21.17 -14.58
CA PRO A 199 -14.27 21.27 -15.72
C PRO A 199 -14.00 22.76 -16.03
N ASN A 200 -12.73 23.13 -16.12
CA ASN A 200 -12.31 24.48 -16.46
C ASN A 200 -12.91 24.86 -17.83
N GLY A 201 -13.97 25.68 -17.82
CA GLY A 201 -14.44 26.38 -19.02
C GLY A 201 -15.92 26.23 -19.34
N GLU A 202 -16.79 26.78 -18.50
CA GLU A 202 -17.98 27.49 -19.01
C GLU A 202 -18.04 28.84 -18.30
N SER A 203 -17.53 29.87 -18.98
CA SER A 203 -17.84 31.24 -18.66
C SER A 203 -19.34 31.44 -18.86
N GLU A 204 -20.07 31.77 -17.80
CA GLU A 204 -21.49 32.14 -17.89
C GLU A 204 -21.67 33.26 -18.94
N PRO A 205 -22.58 33.09 -19.92
CA PRO A 205 -22.91 34.18 -20.82
C PRO A 205 -23.66 35.26 -20.04
N THR A 206 -23.17 36.48 -20.19
CA THR A 206 -23.71 37.73 -19.62
C THR A 206 -25.02 38.12 -20.26
#